data_AF-A0A7V0V7R2-F1
#
_entry.id   AF-A0A7V0V7R2-F1
#
_cell.length_a   1.000
_cell.length_b   1.000
_cell.length_c   1.000
_cell.angle_alpha   90.00
_cell.angle_beta   90.00
_cell.angle_gamma   90.00
#
_symmetry.space_group_name_H-M   'P 1'
#
loop_
_entity.id
_entity.type
_entity.pdbx_description
1 polymer ?
#
loop_
_entity_poly.entity_id
_entity_poly.type
_entity_poly.pdbx_seq_one_letter_code
_entity_poly.pdbx_strand_id
1 'polypeptide(L)'
;MDYSHAGNSIYCIIVEEENTSPRAVFETQAFVAFCPFAPRFTHELWVVAKKHVRNLNDLSSAEVADLAEILLKSLQAVEKVSPNYNMMVNYGPRGADFHFHIEIVPRIPHQVKAGFELGTNYAVITTSPEETAAFYKG
;
A
#
# COMPACT_ATOMS: atom_id res chain seq x y z
N MET A 1 17.92 -1.12 11.08
CA MET A 1 17.11 -2.33 10.87
C MET A 1 17.58 -2.94 9.57
N ASP A 2 18.01 -4.19 9.62
CA ASP A 2 18.38 -4.95 8.42
C ASP A 2 17.09 -5.39 7.75
N TYR A 3 16.78 -4.84 6.57
CA TYR A 3 15.55 -5.13 5.82
C TYR A 3 15.67 -6.42 4.99
N SER A 4 16.81 -7.09 5.10
CA SER A 4 17.10 -8.34 4.41
C SER A 4 17.05 -9.49 5.42
N HIS A 5 16.17 -10.46 5.18
CA HIS A 5 16.30 -11.78 5.80
C HIS A 5 16.44 -12.77 4.63
N ALA A 6 17.54 -13.53 4.63
CA ALA A 6 17.83 -14.55 3.62
C ALA A 6 17.86 -14.07 2.15
N GLY A 7 18.30 -12.84 1.89
CA GLY A 7 18.43 -12.32 0.51
C GLY A 7 17.12 -11.89 -0.15
N ASN A 8 16.03 -11.81 0.61
CA ASN A 8 14.75 -11.26 0.17
C ASN A 8 14.31 -10.09 1.07
N SER A 9 13.73 -9.07 0.46
CA SER A 9 13.13 -7.92 1.15
C SER A 9 11.89 -8.36 1.93
N ILE A 10 11.68 -7.88 3.17
CA ILE A 10 10.46 -8.16 3.97
C ILE A 10 9.17 -7.84 3.19
N TYR A 11 9.21 -6.83 2.34
CA TYR A 11 8.08 -6.43 1.51
C TYR A 11 7.74 -7.46 0.43
N CYS A 12 8.69 -8.29 -0.03
CA CYS A 12 8.38 -9.41 -0.91
C CYS A 12 7.50 -10.44 -0.19
N ILE A 13 7.82 -10.75 1.07
CA ILE A 13 7.03 -11.67 1.90
C ILE A 13 5.62 -11.09 2.11
N ILE A 14 5.53 -9.81 2.45
CA ILE A 14 4.23 -9.13 2.60
C ILE A 14 3.41 -9.22 1.31
N VAL A 15 4.02 -8.99 0.14
CA VAL A 15 3.31 -9.08 -1.14
C VAL A 15 2.84 -10.50 -1.43
N GLU A 16 3.67 -11.51 -1.19
CA GLU A 16 3.29 -12.91 -1.37
C GLU A 16 2.11 -13.31 -0.49
N GLU A 17 2.12 -12.90 0.78
CA GLU A 17 1.03 -13.16 1.72
C GLU A 17 -0.24 -12.38 1.36
N GLU A 18 -0.13 -11.08 1.10
CA GLU A 18 -1.29 -10.22 0.87
C GLU A 18 -1.93 -10.43 -0.49
N ASN A 19 -1.18 -10.84 -1.52
CA ASN A 19 -1.74 -11.09 -2.86
C ASN A 19 -2.80 -12.20 -2.88
N THR A 20 -2.77 -13.12 -1.91
CA THR A 20 -3.75 -14.20 -1.79
C THR A 20 -4.67 -14.04 -0.58
N SER A 21 -4.55 -12.93 0.16
CA SER A 21 -5.32 -12.70 1.38
C SER A 21 -6.70 -12.10 1.08
N PRO A 22 -7.64 -12.15 2.04
CA PRO A 22 -8.90 -11.42 1.95
C PRO A 22 -8.74 -9.90 1.75
N ARG A 23 -7.56 -9.35 2.06
CA ARG A 23 -7.24 -7.92 1.99
C ARG A 23 -6.67 -7.47 0.64
N ALA A 24 -6.36 -8.39 -0.28
CA ALA A 24 -6.13 -8.05 -1.70
C ALA A 24 -7.37 -7.38 -2.27
N VAL A 25 -7.24 -6.27 -2.99
CA VAL A 25 -8.36 -5.47 -3.52
C VAL A 25 -8.39 -5.49 -5.04
N PHE A 26 -7.31 -5.06 -5.68
CA PHE A 26 -7.17 -5.02 -7.13
C PHE A 26 -5.90 -5.75 -7.55
N GLU A 27 -5.91 -6.31 -8.75
CA GLU A 27 -4.75 -7.02 -9.31
C GLU A 27 -4.67 -6.71 -10.81
N THR A 28 -3.44 -6.50 -11.30
CA THR A 28 -3.10 -6.47 -12.73
C THR A 28 -2.09 -7.57 -13.02
N GLN A 29 -1.52 -7.63 -14.22
CA GLN A 29 -0.48 -8.63 -14.49
C GLN A 29 0.75 -8.40 -13.60
N ALA A 30 1.22 -7.15 -13.50
CA ALA A 30 2.45 -6.82 -12.78
C ALA A 30 2.27 -6.33 -11.32
N PHE A 31 1.08 -5.86 -10.92
CA PHE A 31 0.86 -5.22 -9.62
C PHE A 31 -0.31 -5.81 -8.83
N VAL A 32 -0.26 -5.62 -7.52
CA VAL A 32 -1.36 -5.88 -6.59
C VAL A 32 -1.61 -4.64 -5.75
N ALA A 33 -2.88 -4.36 -5.47
CA ALA A 33 -3.31 -3.39 -4.49
C ALA A 33 -4.02 -4.10 -3.33
N PHE A 34 -3.64 -3.81 -2.09
CA PHE A 34 -4.19 -4.47 -0.91
C PHE A 34 -4.26 -3.52 0.29
N CYS A 35 -5.14 -3.81 1.24
CA CYS A 35 -5.15 -3.16 2.54
C CYS A 35 -4.16 -3.89 3.45
N PRO A 36 -3.12 -3.24 4.00
CA PRO A 36 -2.12 -3.94 4.78
C PRO A 36 -2.74 -4.54 6.06
N PHE A 37 -2.29 -5.73 6.47
CA PHE A 37 -2.74 -6.37 7.72
C PHE A 37 -2.62 -5.47 8.96
N ALA A 38 -1.59 -4.63 9.02
CA ALA A 38 -1.35 -3.70 10.12
C ALA A 38 -1.32 -2.25 9.59
N PRO A 39 -2.48 -1.65 9.29
CA PRO A 39 -2.53 -0.30 8.74
C PRO A 39 -2.17 0.74 9.81
N ARG A 40 -1.58 1.85 9.37
CA ARG A 40 -1.28 3.03 10.19
C ARG A 40 -2.35 4.11 10.06
N PHE A 41 -3.20 4.01 9.05
CA PHE A 41 -4.33 4.88 8.80
C PHE A 41 -5.57 4.05 8.41
N THR A 42 -6.75 4.45 8.90
CA THR A 42 -8.00 3.85 8.45
C THR A 42 -8.13 4.00 6.94
N HIS A 43 -8.57 2.96 6.24
CA HIS A 43 -8.73 2.95 4.79
C HIS A 43 -7.42 3.07 3.98
N GLU A 44 -6.26 2.80 4.60
CA GLU A 44 -4.97 2.71 3.92
C GLU A 44 -4.95 1.61 2.85
N LEU A 45 -4.39 1.94 1.68
CA LEU A 45 -4.27 1.04 0.54
C LEU A 45 -2.85 1.10 0.00
N TRP A 46 -2.24 -0.06 -0.21
CA TRP A 46 -0.90 -0.16 -0.79
C TRP A 46 -1.00 -0.65 -2.23
N VAL A 47 -0.11 -0.17 -3.09
CA VAL A 47 0.11 -0.68 -4.45
C VAL A 47 1.55 -1.11 -4.57
N VAL A 48 1.78 -2.37 -4.93
CA VAL A 48 3.11 -3.00 -4.96
C VAL A 48 3.27 -3.86 -6.20
N ALA A 49 4.47 -3.89 -6.76
CA ALA A 49 4.79 -4.83 -7.83
C ALA A 49 4.81 -6.26 -7.29
N LYS A 50 4.36 -7.23 -8.08
CA LYS A 50 4.41 -8.65 -7.68
C LYS A 50 5.85 -9.19 -7.72
N LYS A 51 6.64 -8.75 -8.70
CA LYS A 51 8.08 -9.02 -8.76
C LYS A 51 8.82 -8.02 -7.88
N HIS A 52 9.98 -8.39 -7.34
CA HIS A 52 10.82 -7.44 -6.62
C HIS A 52 11.31 -6.32 -7.54
N VAL A 53 10.97 -5.08 -7.20
CA VAL A 53 11.42 -3.87 -7.91
C VAL A 53 11.91 -2.84 -6.89
N ARG A 54 13.08 -2.23 -7.13
CA ARG A 54 13.67 -1.26 -6.19
C ARG A 54 13.20 0.15 -6.40
N ASN A 55 12.94 0.53 -7.66
CA ASN A 55 12.48 1.86 -8.02
C ASN A 55 11.73 1.87 -9.36
N LEU A 56 11.02 2.97 -9.65
CA LEU A 56 10.21 3.09 -10.88
C LEU A 56 11.03 2.98 -12.17
N ASN A 57 12.33 3.28 -12.17
CA ASN A 57 13.17 3.17 -13.38
C ASN A 57 13.47 1.71 -13.77
N ASP A 58 13.22 0.76 -12.87
CA ASP A 58 13.43 -0.66 -13.12
C ASP A 58 12.20 -1.29 -13.85
N LEU A 59 11.14 -0.51 -14.08
CA LEU A 59 9.92 -0.95 -14.77
C LEU A 59 10.05 -0.83 -16.29
N SER A 60 9.54 -1.83 -17.00
CA SER A 60 9.33 -1.75 -18.44
C SER A 60 8.15 -0.83 -18.80
N SER A 61 8.04 -0.40 -20.06
CA SER A 61 6.90 0.42 -20.51
C SER A 61 5.54 -0.26 -20.31
N ALA A 62 5.48 -1.59 -20.44
CA ALA A 62 4.26 -2.36 -20.16
C ALA A 62 3.92 -2.32 -18.66
N GLU A 63 4.91 -2.48 -17.79
CA GLU A 63 4.70 -2.43 -16.34
C GLU A 63 4.33 -1.02 -15.86
N VAL A 64 4.84 0.03 -16.52
CA VAL A 64 4.41 1.41 -16.25
C VAL A 64 2.93 1.60 -16.63
N ALA A 65 2.47 1.00 -17.73
CA ALA A 65 1.06 1.04 -18.11
C ALA A 65 0.18 0.28 -17.10
N ASP A 66 0.60 -0.92 -16.67
CA ASP A 66 -0.07 -1.69 -15.62
C ASP A 66 -0.15 -0.92 -14.29
N LEU A 67 0.92 -0.21 -13.93
CA LEU A 67 0.95 0.64 -12.74
C LEU A 67 -0.07 1.78 -12.84
N ALA A 68 -0.16 2.42 -14.00
CA ALA A 68 -1.14 3.48 -14.22
C ALA A 68 -2.59 2.96 -14.12
N GLU A 69 -2.86 1.78 -14.66
CA GLU A 69 -4.18 1.14 -14.57
C GLU A 69 -4.57 0.87 -13.12
N ILE A 70 -3.69 0.20 -12.36
CA ILE A 70 -4.02 -0.16 -10.97
C ILE A 70 -4.10 1.07 -10.07
N LEU A 71 -3.26 2.09 -10.28
CA LEU A 71 -3.34 3.35 -9.54
C LEU A 71 -4.66 4.05 -9.79
N LEU A 72 -5.14 4.11 -11.04
CA LEU A 72 -6.43 4.71 -11.35
C LEU A 72 -7.57 4.03 -10.59
N LYS A 73 -7.62 2.68 -10.61
CA LYS A 73 -8.62 1.91 -9.86
C LYS A 73 -8.53 2.16 -8.34
N SER A 74 -7.31 2.14 -7.80
CA SER A 74 -7.04 2.39 -6.38
C SER A 74 -7.49 3.78 -5.94
N LEU A 75 -7.16 4.82 -6.71
CA LEU A 75 -7.53 6.20 -6.40
C LEU A 75 -9.04 6.40 -6.46
N GLN A 76 -9.71 5.88 -7.49
CA GLN A 76 -11.17 5.93 -7.58
C GLN A 76 -11.87 5.24 -6.39
N ALA A 77 -11.31 4.13 -5.89
CA ALA A 77 -11.84 3.46 -4.71
C ALA A 77 -11.63 4.28 -3.43
N VAL A 78 -10.45 4.87 -3.26
CA VAL A 78 -10.12 5.75 -2.13
C VAL A 78 -10.99 7.02 -2.13
N GLU A 79 -11.31 7.57 -3.30
CA GLU A 79 -12.18 8.74 -3.46
C GLU A 79 -13.62 8.49 -2.98
N LYS A 80 -14.09 7.23 -2.95
CA LYS A 80 -15.37 6.86 -2.32
C LYS A 80 -15.39 7.13 -0.81
N VAL A 81 -14.22 7.13 -0.16
CA VAL A 81 -14.05 7.37 1.29
C VAL A 81 -13.82 8.85 1.56
N SER A 82 -12.92 9.48 0.81
CA SER A 82 -12.62 10.90 0.95
C SER A 82 -12.09 11.48 -0.36
N PRO A 83 -12.53 12.68 -0.78
CA PRO A 83 -11.96 13.37 -1.93
C PRO A 83 -10.54 13.90 -1.67
N ASN A 84 -10.07 13.84 -0.43
CA ASN A 84 -8.72 14.27 -0.05
C ASN A 84 -7.89 13.05 0.35
N TYR A 85 -6.73 12.86 -0.25
CA TYR A 85 -5.82 11.76 0.07
C TYR A 85 -4.35 12.16 -0.12
N ASN A 86 -3.46 11.41 0.49
CA ASN A 86 -2.02 11.49 0.24
C ASN A 86 -1.57 10.22 -0.49
N MET A 87 -0.72 10.38 -1.50
CA MET A 87 -0.02 9.28 -2.16
C MET A 87 1.47 9.41 -1.88
N MET A 88 2.07 8.35 -1.34
CA MET A 88 3.46 8.34 -0.89
C MET A 88 4.21 7.23 -1.61
N VAL A 89 5.32 7.59 -2.25
CA VAL A 89 6.18 6.70 -3.02
C VAL A 89 7.36 6.32 -2.12
N ASN A 90 7.41 5.07 -1.65
CA ASN A 90 8.40 4.61 -0.67
C ASN A 90 9.56 3.88 -1.33
N TYR A 91 10.72 4.53 -1.39
CA TYR A 91 11.97 3.91 -1.82
C TYR A 91 12.87 3.57 -0.63
N GLY A 92 13.70 2.54 -0.81
CA GLY A 92 14.77 2.25 0.13
C GLY A 92 15.92 3.25 0.05
N PRO A 93 16.76 3.31 1.10
CA PRO A 93 18.06 3.97 1.02
C PRO A 93 18.88 3.46 -0.18
N ARG A 94 19.77 4.29 -0.71
CA ARG A 94 20.62 3.91 -1.84
C ARG A 94 21.41 2.63 -1.53
N GLY A 95 21.27 1.62 -2.39
CA GLY A 95 21.95 0.33 -2.25
C GLY A 95 21.24 -0.68 -1.32
N ALA A 96 20.12 -0.30 -0.71
CA ALA A 96 19.30 -1.23 0.07
C ALA A 96 18.45 -2.11 -0.85
N ASP A 97 18.25 -3.36 -0.43
CA ASP A 97 17.34 -4.30 -1.10
C ASP A 97 15.90 -4.09 -0.59
N PHE A 98 15.30 -3.01 -1.08
CA PHE A 98 13.99 -2.52 -0.65
C PHE A 98 13.00 -2.67 -1.79
N HIS A 99 11.90 -3.37 -1.55
CA HIS A 99 10.82 -3.44 -2.52
C HIS A 99 10.01 -2.13 -2.48
N PHE A 100 10.13 -1.36 -3.55
CA PHE A 100 9.34 -0.14 -3.73
C PHE A 100 7.84 -0.43 -3.66
N HIS A 101 7.10 0.45 -3.00
CA HIS A 101 5.64 0.43 -2.95
C HIS A 101 5.08 1.84 -2.85
N ILE A 102 3.80 1.97 -3.17
CA ILE A 102 3.04 3.21 -3.04
C ILE A 102 2.00 3.03 -1.95
N GLU A 103 1.97 3.93 -0.98
CA GLU A 103 0.91 4.02 0.03
C GLU A 103 -0.08 5.12 -0.36
N ILE A 104 -1.37 4.81 -0.32
CA ILE A 104 -2.46 5.76 -0.54
C ILE A 104 -3.26 5.84 0.76
N VAL A 105 -3.36 7.04 1.31
CA VAL A 105 -3.97 7.31 2.61
C VAL A 105 -5.07 8.36 2.46
N PRO A 106 -6.36 8.00 2.60
CA PRO A 106 -7.43 8.98 2.62
C PRO A 106 -7.36 9.87 3.86
N ARG A 107 -7.71 11.14 3.69
CA ARG A 107 -7.84 12.13 4.77
C ARG A 107 -9.31 12.19 5.17
N ILE A 108 -9.66 11.37 6.15
CA ILE A 108 -11.03 11.27 6.66
C ILE A 108 -11.26 12.37 7.70
N PRO A 109 -12.27 13.25 7.53
CA PRO A 109 -12.64 14.23 8.54
C PRO A 109 -12.89 13.55 9.89
N HIS A 110 -12.41 14.18 10.97
CA HIS A 110 -12.53 13.67 12.34
C HIS A 110 -11.74 12.37 12.66
N GLN A 111 -10.97 11.81 11.73
CA GLN A 111 -10.01 10.71 11.99
C GLN A 111 -8.56 11.13 11.75
N VAL A 112 -8.24 12.38 12.13
CA VAL A 112 -6.86 12.89 12.06
C VAL A 112 -6.07 12.45 13.29
N LYS A 113 -4.79 12.16 13.11
CA LYS A 113 -3.88 11.87 14.23
C LYS A 113 -3.88 13.03 15.23
N ALA A 114 -4.10 12.73 16.51
CA ALA A 114 -4.19 13.70 17.58
C ALA A 114 -3.17 13.37 18.68
N GLY A 115 -3.38 13.89 19.89
CA GLY A 115 -2.39 13.81 20.97
C GLY A 115 -1.92 12.39 21.30
N PHE A 116 -2.80 11.38 21.19
CA PHE A 116 -2.42 9.99 21.44
C PHE A 116 -1.50 9.44 20.36
N GLU A 117 -1.92 9.51 19.09
CA GLU A 117 -1.13 8.97 17.96
C GLU A 117 0.17 9.74 17.78
N LEU A 118 0.16 11.06 17.95
CA LEU A 118 1.35 11.90 17.85
C LEU A 118 2.33 11.67 19.01
N GLY A 119 1.82 11.46 20.23
CA GLY A 119 2.66 11.27 21.42
C GLY A 119 3.23 9.87 21.57
N THR A 120 2.55 8.85 21.04
CA THR A 120 2.93 7.43 21.23
C THR A 120 3.39 6.74 19.96
N ASN A 121 3.10 7.30 18.79
CA ASN A 121 3.27 6.68 17.48
C ASN A 121 2.44 5.39 17.27
N TYR A 122 1.48 5.10 18.16
CA TYR A 122 0.47 4.08 17.89
C TYR A 122 -0.59 4.60 16.92
N ALA A 123 -1.17 3.68 16.14
CA ALA A 123 -2.30 3.97 15.27
C ALA A 123 -3.60 3.50 15.95
N VAL A 124 -4.65 4.31 15.84
CA VAL A 124 -6.03 3.92 16.18
C VAL A 124 -6.78 3.75 14.87
N ILE A 125 -7.22 2.52 14.60
CA ILE A 125 -7.90 2.14 13.36
C ILE A 125 -9.36 1.84 13.67
N THR A 126 -10.28 2.47 12.94
CA THR A 126 -11.73 2.37 13.22
C THR A 126 -12.45 1.31 12.39
N THR A 127 -11.81 0.81 11.33
CA THR A 127 -12.34 -0.23 10.44
C THR A 127 -11.24 -1.21 10.13
N SER A 128 -11.53 -2.52 10.24
CA SER A 128 -10.51 -3.54 9.99
C SER A 128 -10.02 -3.49 8.53
N PRO A 129 -8.77 -3.92 8.24
CA PRO A 129 -8.28 -3.96 6.87
C PRO A 129 -9.08 -4.95 6.00
N GLU A 130 -9.66 -6.01 6.56
CA GLU A 130 -10.55 -6.94 5.85
C GLU A 130 -11.86 -6.26 5.42
N GLU A 131 -12.51 -5.52 6.33
CA GLU A 131 -13.72 -4.75 6.01
C GLU A 131 -13.42 -3.64 4.99
N THR A 132 -12.27 -2.98 5.14
CA THR A 132 -11.80 -1.97 4.18
C THR A 132 -11.64 -2.56 2.79
N ALA A 133 -10.97 -3.72 2.68
CA ALA A 133 -10.76 -4.39 1.40
C ALA A 133 -12.09 -4.84 0.78
N ALA A 134 -13.02 -5.36 1.59
CA ALA A 134 -14.36 -5.71 1.14
C ALA A 134 -15.13 -4.49 0.61
N PHE A 135 -15.01 -3.34 1.30
CA PHE A 135 -15.61 -2.08 0.85
C PHE A 135 -15.04 -1.61 -0.50
N TYR A 136 -13.74 -1.72 -0.74
CA TYR A 136 -13.13 -1.30 -2.00
C TYR A 136 -13.42 -2.22 -3.19
N LYS A 137 -13.69 -3.51 -2.93
CA LYS A 137 -14.11 -4.48 -3.97
C LYS A 137 -15.54 -4.24 -4.49
N GLY A 138 -16.39 -3.64 -3.67
CA GLY A 138 -17.78 -3.29 -4.00
C GLY A 138 -17.91 -1.99 -4.80
#